data_AF-A0AA90JNT3-F1
#
_entry.id   AF-A0AA90JNT3-F1
#
_cell.length_a   1.000
_cell.length_b   1.000
_cell.length_c   1.000
_cell.angle_alpha   90.00
_cell.angle_beta   90.00
_cell.angle_gamma   90.00
#
_symmetry.space_group_name_H-M   'P 1'
#
loop_
_entity.id
_entity.type
_entity.pdbx_description
1 polymer ?
#
loop_
_entity_poly.entity_id
_entity_poly.type
_entity_poly.pdbx_seq_one_letter_code
_entity_poly.pdbx_strand_id
1 'polypeptide(L)' 'GVNEADMDRATEIALANPYWNPRPIERGAIRELLQNAYEGNRPV' A
#
# COMPACT_ATOMS: atom_id res chain seq x y z
N GLY A 1 -15.10 4.93 -6.38
CA GLY A 1 -13.66 5.15 -6.51
C GLY A 1 -13.02 4.90 -5.17
N VAL A 2 -11.72 4.63 -5.14
CA VAL A 2 -10.94 4.68 -3.91
C VAL A 2 -10.66 6.15 -3.60
N ASN A 3 -10.69 6.57 -2.34
CA ASN A 3 -10.31 7.95 -1.95
C ASN A 3 -8.93 7.96 -1.29
N GLU A 4 -8.23 9.08 -1.36
CA GLU A 4 -6.95 9.25 -0.69
C GLU A 4 -7.04 9.04 0.84
N ALA A 5 -8.15 9.46 1.45
CA ALA A 5 -8.41 9.24 2.88
C ALA A 5 -8.46 7.75 3.28
N ASP A 6 -8.68 6.85 2.31
CA ASP A 6 -8.72 5.40 2.56
C ASP A 6 -7.33 4.75 2.57
N MET A 7 -6.27 5.45 2.16
CA MET A 7 -4.93 4.88 1.98
C MET A 7 -4.33 4.33 3.27
N ASP A 8 -4.49 5.05 4.38
CA ASP A 8 -3.97 4.60 5.67
C ASP A 8 -4.73 3.35 6.12
N ARG A 9 -6.06 3.34 5.98
CA ARG A 9 -6.90 2.17 6.30
C ARG A 9 -6.52 0.96 5.44
N ALA A 10 -6.30 1.16 4.14
CA ALA A 10 -5.88 0.10 3.21
C ALA A 10 -4.50 -0.47 3.59
N THR A 11 -3.58 0.41 4.02
CA THR A 11 -2.25 0.00 4.52
C THR A 11 -2.39 -0.91 5.74
N GLU A 12 -3.21 -0.54 6.73
CA GLU A 12 -3.42 -1.37 7.93
C GLU A 12 -4.05 -2.73 7.59
N ILE A 13 -5.00 -2.78 6.65
CA ILE A 13 -5.61 -4.03 6.19
C ILE A 13 -4.56 -4.96 5.56
N ALA A 14 -3.67 -4.42 4.73
CA ALA A 14 -2.61 -5.18 4.08
C ALA A 14 -1.58 -5.73 5.08
N LEU A 15 -1.37 -5.04 6.21
CA LEU A 15 -0.47 -5.47 7.28
C LEU A 15 -1.11 -6.43 8.29
N ALA A 16 -2.45 -6.51 8.33
CA ALA A 16 -3.15 -7.30 9.35
C ALA A 16 -2.93 -8.82 9.19
N ASN A 17 -2.79 -9.31 7.94
CA ASN A 17 -2.50 -10.71 7.64
C ASN A 17 -1.54 -10.78 6.44
N PRO A 18 -0.25 -10.46 6.65
CA PRO A 18 0.71 -10.43 5.58
C PRO A 18 0.99 -11.86 5.10
N TYR A 19 0.94 -12.06 3.78
CA TYR A 19 1.43 -13.30 3.18
C TYR A 19 2.95 -13.24 3.04
N TRP A 20 3.59 -14.41 2.95
CA TRP A 20 5.03 -14.46 2.73
C TRP A 20 5.39 -13.77 1.39
N ASN A 21 6.31 -12.82 1.46
CA ASN A 21 6.82 -12.08 0.32
C ASN A 21 8.36 -12.06 0.42
N PRO A 22 9.11 -12.31 -0.67
CA PRO A 22 10.56 -12.18 -0.67
C PRO A 22 11.07 -10.81 -0.20
N ARG A 23 10.25 -9.77 -0.35
CA ARG A 23 10.48 -8.46 0.26
C ARG A 23 9.67 -8.34 1.55
N PRO A 24 10.28 -7.96 2.69
CA PRO A 24 9.56 -7.65 3.92
C PRO A 24 8.41 -6.67 3.66
N ILE A 25 7.24 -6.96 4.23
CA ILE A 25 6.06 -6.10 4.14
C ILE A 25 6.13 -5.10 5.29
N GLU A 26 6.39 -3.84 4.96
CA GLU A 26 6.53 -2.75 5.92
C GLU A 26 5.48 -1.67 5.63
N ARG A 27 5.00 -1.01 6.70
CA ARG A 27 3.94 0.01 6.60
C ARG A 27 4.26 1.13 5.63
N GLY A 28 5.48 1.68 5.70
CA GLY A 28 5.90 2.76 4.81
C GLY A 28 5.88 2.34 3.35
N ALA A 29 6.45 1.17 3.04
CA ALA A 29 6.52 0.65 1.68
C ALA A 29 5.14 0.37 1.09
N ILE A 30 4.20 -0.19 1.87
CA ILE A 30 2.83 -0.44 1.41
C ILE A 30 2.08 0.89 1.21
N ARG A 31 2.21 1.85 2.13
CA ARG A 31 1.55 3.15 2.01
C ARG A 31 1.99 3.92 0.77
N GLU A 32 3.29 3.90 0.48
CA GLU A 32 3.89 4.53 -0.70
C GLU A 32 3.43 3.82 -1.99
N LEU A 33 3.45 2.48 -1.99
CA LEU A 33 2.96 1.69 -3.13
C LEU A 33 1.49 2.00 -3.45
N LEU A 34 0.64 2.09 -2.42
CA LEU A 34 -0.77 2.44 -2.59
C LEU A 34 -0.96 3.89 -3.06
N GLN A 35 -0.15 4.85 -2.58
CA GLN A 35 -0.18 6.23 -3.08
C GLN A 35 0.16 6.29 -4.57
N ASN A 36 1.26 5.64 -4.96
CA ASN A 36 1.71 5.63 -6.35
C ASN A 36 0.65 5.02 -7.28
N ALA A 37 -0.01 3.95 -6.85
CA ALA A 37 -1.11 3.35 -7.59
C ALA A 37 -2.33 4.28 -7.69
N TYR A 38 -2.66 5.00 -6.62
CA TYR A 38 -3.78 5.96 -6.58
C TYR A 38 -3.54 7.16 -7.50
N GLU A 39 -2.33 7.72 -7.49
CA GLU A 39 -1.93 8.86 -8.34
C GLU A 39 -1.72 8.46 -9.82
N GLY A 40 -1.61 7.15 -10.09
CA GLY A 40 -1.30 6.64 -11.43
C GLY A 40 0.17 6.83 -11.81
N ASN A 41 1.06 6.93 -10.82
CA ASN A 41 2.50 7.03 -11.06
C ASN A 41 3.00 5.75 -11.72
N ARG A 42 3.63 5.89 -12.89
CA ARG A 42 4.21 4.75 -13.60
C ARG A 42 5.33 4.13 -12.73
N PRO A 43 5.31 2.81 -12.48
CA PRO A 43 6.39 2.14 -11.76
C PRO A 43 7.73 2.34 -12.49
N VAL A 44 8.79 2.56 -11.71
CA VAL A 44 10.17 2.71 -12.18
C VAL A 44 10.96 1.41 -12.09
#